data_AF-A0A0S8DJ77-F1
#
_entry.id   AF-A0A0S8DJ77-F1
#
_cell.length_a   1.000
_cell.length_b   1.000
_cell.length_c   1.000
_cell.angle_alpha   90.00
_cell.angle_beta   90.00
_cell.angle_gamma   90.00
#
_symmetry.space_group_name_H-M   'P 1'
#
loop_
_entity.id
_entity.type
_entity.pdbx_description
1 polymer ?
#
loop_
_entity_poly.entity_id
_entity_poly.type
_entity_poly.pdbx_seq_one_letter_code
_entity_poly.pdbx_strand_id
1 'polypeptide(L)'
;MCVLMTAIKADRMHQTMVLRVIRQYGLAASFSPLEKNFVRTLDPGDGDKARFSWRFESAWVMLWVLGYVDSLGSPAARCNADFAVDCMRDRNRQSFIDDAKLRPLDQILDQADLVYRYRHALADAAAARKKPPAGLNASIVYERHHAFNWLVRYSGRDWDEAAAED
;
A
#
# COMPACT_ATOMS: atom_id res chain seq x y z
N MET A 1 -1.84 0.71 8.59
CA MET A 1 -1.48 -0.43 9.46
C MET A 1 -1.95 -1.78 8.89
N CYS A 2 -3.26 -2.00 8.64
CA CYS A 2 -3.77 -3.27 8.09
C CYS A 2 -3.09 -3.69 6.77
N VAL A 3 -3.06 -2.77 5.81
CA VAL A 3 -2.41 -2.95 4.50
C VAL A 3 -0.93 -3.33 4.62
N LEU A 4 -0.20 -2.66 5.52
CA LEU A 4 1.19 -2.98 5.80
C LEU A 4 1.32 -4.37 6.44
N MET A 5 0.44 -4.71 7.38
CA MET A 5 0.46 -6.02 8.04
C MET A 5 0.23 -7.18 7.05
N THR A 6 -0.66 -7.01 6.07
CA THR A 6 -0.87 -8.04 5.04
C THR A 6 0.33 -8.17 4.10
N ALA A 7 0.99 -7.07 3.74
CA ALA A 7 2.23 -7.10 2.98
C ALA A 7 3.37 -7.84 3.71
N ILE A 8 3.54 -7.56 5.01
CA ILE A 8 4.56 -8.20 5.84
C ILE A 8 4.30 -9.71 5.98
N LYS A 9 3.02 -10.11 6.16
CA LYS A 9 2.64 -11.52 6.17
C LYS A 9 3.02 -12.21 4.86
N ALA A 10 2.77 -11.55 3.73
CA ALA A 10 2.99 -12.11 2.41
C ALA A 10 4.48 -12.35 2.10
N ASP A 11 5.36 -11.48 2.60
CA ASP A 11 6.79 -11.54 2.31
C ASP A 11 7.51 -12.63 3.11
N ARG A 12 7.47 -12.61 4.45
CA ARG A 12 8.33 -13.49 5.27
C ARG A 12 7.82 -13.86 6.67
N MET A 13 6.66 -13.38 7.14
CA MET A 13 6.29 -13.59 8.55
C MET A 13 5.52 -14.89 8.83
N HIS A 14 6.04 -15.68 9.76
CA HIS A 14 5.32 -16.81 10.36
C HIS A 14 4.03 -16.34 11.04
N GLN A 15 2.96 -17.14 10.92
CA GLN A 15 1.61 -16.80 11.38
C GLN A 15 1.55 -16.37 12.86
N THR A 16 2.33 -16.98 13.75
CA THR A 16 2.35 -16.66 15.18
C THR A 16 2.78 -15.22 15.44
N MET A 17 3.77 -14.73 14.69
CA MET A 17 4.25 -13.35 14.75
C MET A 17 3.20 -12.38 14.19
N VAL A 18 2.55 -12.74 13.08
CA VAL A 18 1.45 -11.94 12.49
C VAL A 18 0.33 -11.73 13.51
N LEU A 19 -0.14 -12.80 14.15
CA LEU A 19 -1.21 -12.73 15.15
C LEU A 19 -0.81 -11.90 16.38
N ARG A 20 0.47 -11.94 16.77
CA ARG A 20 0.99 -11.11 17.87
C ARG A 20 0.88 -9.62 17.54
N VAL A 21 1.36 -9.22 16.36
CA VAL A 21 1.32 -7.82 15.91
C VAL A 21 -0.13 -7.35 15.75
N ILE A 22 -1.01 -8.18 15.19
CA ILE A 22 -2.45 -7.87 15.08
C ILE A 22 -3.09 -7.56 16.43
N ARG A 23 -2.76 -8.35 17.47
CA ARG A 23 -3.25 -8.10 18.83
C ARG A 23 -2.65 -6.84 19.42
N GLN A 24 -1.34 -6.65 19.31
CA GLN A 24 -0.64 -5.45 19.81
C GLN A 24 -1.20 -4.17 19.22
N TYR A 25 -1.57 -4.19 17.94
CA TYR A 25 -2.14 -3.03 17.25
C TYR A 25 -3.67 -2.96 17.28
N GLY A 26 -4.36 -3.99 17.78
CA GLY A 26 -5.82 -4.06 17.78
C GLY A 26 -6.44 -3.98 16.38
N LEU A 27 -5.85 -4.65 15.39
CA LEU A 27 -6.23 -4.50 13.96
C LEU A 27 -7.39 -5.41 13.53
N ALA A 28 -7.77 -6.41 14.33
CA ALA A 28 -8.65 -7.50 13.90
C ALA A 28 -10.00 -7.01 13.30
N ALA A 29 -10.59 -5.96 13.89
CA ALA A 29 -11.85 -5.41 13.41
C ALA A 29 -11.69 -4.56 12.13
N SER A 30 -10.53 -3.93 11.95
CA SER A 30 -10.24 -2.93 10.91
C SER A 30 -9.79 -3.49 9.58
N PHE A 31 -9.51 -4.79 9.48
CA PHE A 31 -9.18 -5.42 8.20
C PHE A 31 -10.39 -5.44 7.25
N SER A 32 -10.13 -5.24 5.96
CA SER A 32 -11.13 -5.48 4.91
C SER A 32 -11.47 -6.98 4.80
N PRO A 33 -12.57 -7.36 4.14
CA PRO A 33 -12.89 -8.77 3.88
C PRO A 33 -11.74 -9.57 3.25
N LEU A 34 -11.08 -9.03 2.22
CA LEU A 34 -9.96 -9.71 1.57
C LEU A 34 -8.76 -9.86 2.50
N GLU A 35 -8.43 -8.83 3.27
CA GLU A 35 -7.34 -8.87 4.24
C GLU A 35 -7.63 -9.84 5.38
N LYS A 36 -8.86 -9.88 5.89
CA LYS A 36 -9.30 -10.83 6.93
C LYS A 36 -9.12 -12.26 6.47
N ASN A 37 -9.53 -12.56 5.24
CA ASN A 37 -9.37 -13.90 4.67
C ASN A 37 -7.89 -14.28 4.58
N PHE A 38 -7.08 -13.42 3.97
CA PHE A 38 -5.65 -13.66 3.80
C PHE A 38 -4.90 -13.86 5.12
N VAL A 39 -5.16 -13.00 6.12
CA VAL A 39 -4.52 -13.08 7.44
C VAL A 39 -4.90 -14.35 8.21
N ARG A 40 -6.12 -14.87 8.02
CA ARG A 40 -6.59 -16.09 8.67
C ARG A 40 -6.08 -17.38 8.01
N THR A 41 -5.79 -17.35 6.71
CA THR A 41 -5.24 -18.51 6.00
C THR A 41 -3.84 -18.83 6.50
N LEU A 42 -3.63 -20.04 7.04
CA LEU A 42 -2.34 -20.46 7.61
C LEU A 42 -1.24 -20.54 6.55
N ASP A 43 -1.55 -21.12 5.39
CA ASP A 43 -0.65 -21.21 4.25
C ASP A 43 -1.34 -20.67 2.99
N PRO A 44 -1.27 -19.35 2.74
CA PRO A 44 -1.85 -18.77 1.52
C PRO A 44 -1.05 -19.23 0.30
N GLY A 45 -1.75 -19.47 -0.81
CA GLY A 45 -1.11 -19.85 -2.07
C GLY A 45 -0.20 -18.75 -2.63
N ASP A 46 0.71 -19.13 -3.52
CA ASP A 46 1.73 -18.23 -4.07
C ASP A 46 1.14 -17.01 -4.79
N GLY A 47 -0.03 -17.17 -5.43
CA GLY A 47 -0.75 -16.05 -6.05
C GLY A 47 -1.22 -15.01 -5.04
N ASP A 48 -1.75 -15.44 -3.89
CA ASP A 48 -2.15 -14.53 -2.81
C ASP A 48 -0.94 -13.86 -2.17
N LYS A 49 0.13 -14.63 -1.91
CA LYS A 49 1.41 -14.08 -1.41
C LYS A 49 1.96 -13.02 -2.37
N ALA A 50 1.99 -13.31 -3.68
CA ALA A 50 2.41 -12.35 -4.68
C ALA A 50 1.54 -11.09 -4.67
N ARG A 51 0.20 -11.23 -4.70
CA ARG A 51 -0.73 -10.09 -4.66
C ARG A 51 -0.52 -9.22 -3.42
N PHE A 52 -0.49 -9.82 -2.23
CA PHE A 52 -0.35 -9.05 -1.00
C PHE A 52 1.06 -8.50 -0.79
N SER A 53 2.11 -9.10 -1.37
CA SER A 53 3.46 -8.53 -1.31
C SER A 53 3.54 -7.16 -1.99
N TRP A 54 2.75 -6.93 -3.05
CA TRP A 54 2.66 -5.64 -3.72
C TRP A 54 2.03 -4.54 -2.84
N ARG A 55 1.28 -4.90 -1.78
CA ARG A 55 0.66 -3.95 -0.85
C ARG A 55 1.69 -3.14 -0.05
N PHE A 56 2.97 -3.49 -0.09
CA PHE A 56 4.04 -2.63 0.38
C PHE A 56 4.02 -1.25 -0.30
N GLU A 57 3.70 -1.16 -1.58
CA GLU A 57 3.61 0.12 -2.30
C GLU A 57 2.39 0.94 -1.88
N SER A 58 1.24 0.27 -1.70
CA SER A 58 0.06 0.90 -1.11
C SER A 58 0.33 1.43 0.30
N ALA A 59 0.98 0.62 1.15
CA ALA A 59 1.38 1.02 2.49
C ALA A 59 2.40 2.16 2.47
N TRP A 60 3.32 2.16 1.50
CA TRP A 60 4.31 3.23 1.32
C TRP A 60 3.65 4.59 1.08
N VAL A 61 2.58 4.63 0.26
CA VAL A 61 1.75 5.83 0.09
C VAL A 61 1.14 6.28 1.41
N MET A 62 0.53 5.37 2.16
CA MET A 62 -0.08 5.71 3.45
C MET A 62 0.95 6.21 4.47
N LEU A 63 2.14 5.62 4.52
CA LEU A 63 3.25 6.06 5.38
C LEU A 63 3.76 7.46 4.98
N TRP A 64 3.86 7.72 3.67
CA TRP A 64 4.22 9.04 3.16
C TRP A 64 3.18 10.09 3.54
N VAL A 65 1.88 9.80 3.36
CA VAL A 65 0.79 10.70 3.77
C VAL A 65 0.82 11.02 5.26
N LEU A 66 1.18 10.03 6.09
CA LEU A 66 1.31 10.19 7.54
C LEU A 66 2.66 10.77 7.99
N GLY A 67 3.53 11.18 7.06
CA GLY A 67 4.79 11.86 7.37
C GLY A 67 5.92 10.95 7.86
N TYR A 68 5.77 9.62 7.79
CA TYR A 68 6.85 8.68 8.12
C TYR A 68 7.89 8.55 7.01
N VAL A 69 7.46 8.78 5.76
CA VAL A 69 8.29 8.72 4.58
C VAL A 69 8.37 10.12 3.97
N ASP A 70 9.58 10.57 3.66
CA ASP A 70 9.81 11.91 3.11
C ASP A 70 9.38 12.03 1.64
N SER A 71 9.65 11.00 0.84
CA SER A 71 9.34 10.96 -0.59
C SER A 71 8.96 9.56 -1.06
N LEU A 72 7.99 9.48 -1.97
CA LEU A 72 7.61 8.21 -2.61
C LEU A 72 8.65 7.71 -3.62
N GLY A 73 9.50 8.60 -4.13
CA GLY A 73 10.46 8.30 -5.20
C GLY A 73 9.79 7.89 -6.52
N SER A 74 10.62 7.60 -7.52
CA SER A 74 10.14 7.14 -8.84
C SER A 74 9.50 5.75 -8.74
N PRO A 75 8.33 5.50 -9.36
CA PRO A 75 7.73 4.16 -9.42
C PRO A 75 8.39 3.24 -10.45
N ALA A 76 9.71 3.35 -10.62
CA ALA A 76 10.55 2.44 -11.38
C ALA A 76 11.21 1.36 -10.49
N ALA A 77 11.29 1.60 -9.18
CA ALA A 77 11.87 0.68 -8.20
C ALA A 77 10.93 0.50 -7.02
N ARG A 78 10.98 -0.69 -6.40
CA ARG A 78 10.18 -1.01 -5.21
C ARG A 78 10.56 -0.11 -4.03
N CYS A 79 9.60 0.14 -3.16
CA CYS A 79 9.78 0.89 -1.92
C CYS A 79 10.73 0.16 -0.96
N ASN A 80 11.19 0.89 0.07
CA ASN A 80 11.99 0.31 1.13
C ASN A 80 11.08 -0.47 2.09
N ALA A 81 10.89 -1.75 1.80
CA ALA A 81 10.05 -2.65 2.61
C ALA A 81 10.56 -2.79 4.04
N ASP A 82 11.88 -2.81 4.25
CA ASP A 82 12.48 -2.90 5.59
C ASP A 82 12.12 -1.67 6.44
N PHE A 83 12.25 -0.47 5.88
CA PHE A 83 11.83 0.76 6.56
C PHE A 83 10.32 0.76 6.86
N ALA A 84 9.50 0.28 5.92
CA ALA A 84 8.05 0.16 6.14
C ALA A 84 7.73 -0.80 7.29
N VAL A 85 8.44 -1.93 7.39
CA VAL A 85 8.31 -2.88 8.51
C VAL A 85 8.71 -2.21 9.83
N ASP A 86 9.85 -1.51 9.85
CA ASP A 86 10.40 -0.87 11.05
C ASP A 86 9.46 0.22 11.60
N CYS A 87 8.70 0.87 10.73
CA CYS A 87 7.64 1.81 11.14
C CYS A 87 6.64 1.17 12.13
N MET A 88 6.31 -0.12 11.96
CA MET A 88 5.43 -0.86 12.88
C MET A 88 6.17 -1.69 13.94
N ARG A 89 7.38 -2.17 13.65
CA ARG A 89 8.14 -3.05 14.56
C ARG A 89 8.43 -2.37 15.90
N ASP A 90 8.82 -1.10 15.86
CA ASP A 90 9.35 -0.39 17.03
C ASP A 90 8.28 0.44 17.76
N ARG A 91 7.01 0.30 17.38
CA ARG A 91 5.89 1.09 17.87
C ARG A 91 4.74 0.21 18.36
N ASN A 92 3.89 0.79 19.21
CA ASN A 92 2.53 0.32 19.42
C ASN A 92 1.54 1.20 18.64
N ARG A 93 0.26 0.82 18.64
CA ARG A 93 -0.79 1.58 17.92
C ARG A 93 -0.81 3.05 18.32
N GLN A 94 -0.73 3.36 19.61
CA GLN A 94 -0.84 4.71 20.12
C GLN A 94 0.35 5.56 19.68
N SER A 95 1.59 5.08 19.88
CA SER A 95 2.79 5.78 19.42
C SER A 95 2.80 5.97 17.89
N PHE A 96 2.28 5.01 17.11
CA PHE A 96 2.17 5.18 15.66
C PHE A 96 1.13 6.26 15.29
N ILE A 97 0.08 6.45 16.08
CA ILE A 97 -0.89 7.53 15.82
C ILE A 97 -0.29 8.87 16.25
N ASP A 98 0.35 8.92 17.41
CA ASP A 98 0.91 10.15 17.98
C ASP A 98 2.09 10.70 17.18
N ASP A 99 2.93 9.83 16.62
CA ASP A 99 4.07 10.20 15.78
C ASP A 99 3.65 10.66 14.37
N ALA A 100 2.42 10.33 13.94
CA ALA A 100 1.95 10.62 12.60
C ALA A 100 1.72 12.12 12.37
N LYS A 101 2.26 12.63 11.27
CA LYS A 101 2.11 14.02 10.83
C LYS A 101 1.49 14.03 9.45
N LEU A 102 0.17 14.24 9.41
CA LEU A 102 -0.57 14.29 8.16
C LEU A 102 -0.01 15.39 7.25
N ARG A 103 0.34 15.02 6.03
CA ARG A 103 0.79 15.97 5.01
C ARG A 103 -0.33 16.94 4.62
N PRO A 104 0.01 18.17 4.22
CA PRO A 104 -0.94 19.10 3.62
C PRO A 104 -1.71 18.48 2.45
N LEU A 105 -3.00 18.82 2.34
CA LEU A 105 -3.91 18.21 1.36
C LEU A 105 -3.46 18.48 -0.09
N ASP A 106 -2.99 19.68 -0.38
CA ASP A 106 -2.42 20.06 -1.68
C ASP A 106 -1.28 19.13 -2.10
N GLN A 107 -0.33 18.83 -1.20
CA GLN A 107 0.75 17.88 -1.49
C GLN A 107 0.22 16.47 -1.79
N ILE A 108 -0.80 16.03 -1.06
CA ILE A 108 -1.42 14.71 -1.26
C ILE A 108 -2.10 14.67 -2.64
N LEU A 109 -2.85 15.72 -3.00
CA LEU A 109 -3.53 15.82 -4.29
C LEU A 109 -2.54 15.93 -5.46
N ASP A 110 -1.46 16.67 -5.32
CA ASP A 110 -0.40 16.78 -6.33
C ASP A 110 0.24 15.41 -6.61
N GLN A 111 0.50 14.61 -5.57
CA GLN A 111 1.03 13.25 -5.75
C GLN A 111 0.00 12.27 -6.29
N ALA A 112 -1.27 12.39 -5.90
CA ALA A 112 -2.35 11.59 -6.47
C ALA A 112 -2.48 11.84 -7.98
N ASP A 113 -2.48 13.11 -8.40
CA ASP A 113 -2.51 13.50 -9.81
C ASP A 113 -1.28 13.00 -10.59
N LEU A 114 -0.08 13.10 -10.00
CA LEU A 114 1.13 12.57 -10.62
C LEU A 114 1.06 11.06 -10.86
N VAL A 115 0.59 10.30 -9.87
CA VAL A 115 0.43 8.84 -10.00
C VAL A 115 -0.66 8.48 -11.01
N TYR A 116 -1.75 9.25 -11.06
CA TYR A 116 -2.78 9.11 -12.10
C TYR A 116 -2.18 9.32 -13.50
N ARG A 117 -1.36 10.35 -13.70
CA ARG A 117 -0.66 10.60 -14.98
C ARG A 117 0.30 9.47 -15.34
N TYR A 118 1.00 8.85 -14.38
CA TYR A 118 1.81 7.66 -14.66
C TYR A 118 0.97 6.48 -15.14
N ARG A 119 -0.19 6.25 -14.53
CA ARG A 119 -1.12 5.18 -14.95
C ARG A 119 -1.60 5.42 -16.38
N HIS A 120 -1.97 6.66 -16.72
CA HIS A 120 -2.37 7.03 -18.08
C HIS A 120 -1.23 6.81 -19.09
N ALA A 121 -0.01 7.28 -18.78
CA ALA A 121 1.15 7.09 -19.65
C ALA A 121 1.50 5.61 -19.89
N LEU A 122 1.29 4.75 -18.88
CA LEU A 122 1.44 3.31 -19.03
C LEU A 122 0.37 2.71 -19.94
N ALA A 123 -0.89 3.14 -19.81
CA ALA A 123 -1.98 2.70 -20.67
C ALA A 123 -1.74 3.10 -22.14
N ASP A 124 -1.31 4.33 -22.39
CA ASP A 124 -0.97 4.83 -23.72
C ASP A 124 0.18 4.05 -24.34
N ALA A 125 1.24 3.79 -23.56
CA ALA A 125 2.38 2.99 -24.02
C ALA A 125 1.95 1.56 -24.37
N ALA A 126 1.09 0.95 -23.55
CA ALA A 126 0.55 -0.38 -23.82
C ALA A 126 -0.32 -0.41 -25.08
N ALA A 127 -1.22 0.57 -25.26
CA ALA A 127 -2.05 0.71 -26.46
C ALA A 127 -1.21 0.89 -27.73
N ALA A 128 -0.12 1.66 -27.64
CA ALA A 128 0.85 1.85 -28.72
C ALA A 128 1.87 0.70 -28.87
N ARG A 129 1.78 -0.37 -28.07
CA ARG A 129 2.76 -1.48 -28.00
C ARG A 129 4.21 -1.01 -27.80
N LYS A 130 4.39 0.07 -27.05
CA LYS A 130 5.69 0.63 -26.67
C LYS A 130 6.09 0.15 -25.28
N LYS A 131 7.39 0.28 -24.97
CA LYS A 131 7.90 0.04 -23.61
C LYS A 131 7.32 1.08 -22.64
N PRO A 132 7.13 0.73 -21.36
CA PRO A 132 6.80 1.69 -20.31
C PRO A 132 7.74 2.91 -20.35
N PRO A 133 7.20 4.14 -20.34
CA PRO A 133 8.03 5.33 -20.35
C PRO A 133 8.86 5.41 -19.07
N ALA A 134 10.07 5.97 -19.15
CA ALA A 134 10.97 6.19 -18.01
C ALA A 134 11.23 4.96 -17.11
N GLY A 135 11.03 3.73 -17.61
CA GLY A 135 11.21 2.50 -16.82
C GLY A 135 10.13 2.29 -15.76
N LEU A 136 8.98 2.95 -15.89
CA LEU A 136 7.86 2.80 -14.96
C LEU A 136 7.43 1.34 -14.79
N ASN A 137 7.22 0.93 -13.54
CA ASN A 137 6.69 -0.37 -13.21
C ASN A 137 5.17 -0.29 -13.02
N ALA A 138 4.42 -1.00 -13.86
CA ALA A 138 2.96 -0.95 -13.85
C ALA A 138 2.35 -1.42 -12.53
N SER A 139 2.91 -2.45 -11.87
CA SER A 139 2.42 -2.96 -10.59
C SER A 139 2.64 -1.96 -9.46
N ILE A 140 3.77 -1.25 -9.46
CA ILE A 140 4.05 -0.19 -8.47
C ILE A 140 3.07 0.96 -8.64
N VAL A 141 2.93 1.45 -9.88
CA VAL A 141 1.98 2.55 -10.19
C VAL A 141 0.57 2.15 -9.80
N TYR A 142 0.14 0.92 -10.10
CA TYR A 142 -1.18 0.40 -9.74
C TYR A 142 -1.43 0.44 -8.22
N GLU A 143 -0.52 -0.08 -7.41
CA GLU A 143 -0.71 -0.12 -5.95
C GLU A 143 -0.66 1.27 -5.31
N ARG A 144 0.19 2.18 -5.83
CA ARG A 144 0.22 3.56 -5.36
C ARG A 144 -1.07 4.30 -5.74
N HIS A 145 -1.54 4.08 -6.96
CA HIS A 145 -2.79 4.63 -7.45
C HIS A 145 -3.98 4.16 -6.61
N HIS A 146 -4.06 2.85 -6.34
CA HIS A 146 -5.07 2.26 -5.47
C HIS A 146 -5.13 2.93 -4.09
N ALA A 147 -3.97 3.16 -3.47
CA ALA A 147 -3.89 3.83 -2.18
C ALA A 147 -4.40 5.28 -2.25
N PHE A 148 -3.98 6.06 -3.26
CA PHE A 148 -4.45 7.42 -3.42
C PHE A 148 -5.95 7.49 -3.71
N ASN A 149 -6.47 6.64 -4.60
CA ASN A 149 -7.90 6.60 -4.95
C ASN A 149 -8.78 6.38 -3.71
N TRP A 150 -8.37 5.46 -2.83
CA TRP A 150 -9.02 5.24 -1.55
C TRP A 150 -8.93 6.45 -0.60
N LEU A 151 -7.75 7.06 -0.49
CA LEU A 151 -7.51 8.20 0.41
C LEU A 151 -8.31 9.46 0.02
N VAL A 152 -8.32 9.80 -1.26
CA VAL A 152 -9.03 11.00 -1.75
C VAL A 152 -10.54 10.77 -1.92
N ARG A 153 -11.02 9.56 -1.63
CA ARG A 153 -12.43 9.15 -1.76
C ARG A 153 -13.03 9.47 -3.13
N TYR A 154 -12.23 9.41 -4.19
CA TYR A 154 -12.67 9.81 -5.53
C TYR A 154 -13.93 9.05 -6.00
N SER A 155 -14.12 7.80 -5.55
CA SER A 155 -15.29 6.97 -5.85
C SER A 155 -16.20 6.65 -4.64
N GLY A 156 -15.85 7.10 -3.43
CA GLY A 156 -16.54 6.72 -2.19
C GLY A 156 -16.47 5.21 -1.84
N ARG A 157 -15.65 4.44 -2.56
CA ARG A 157 -15.53 2.98 -2.43
C ARG A 157 -14.67 2.56 -1.24
N ASP A 158 -14.96 1.37 -0.72
CA ASP A 158 -14.16 0.74 0.32
C ASP A 158 -12.80 0.27 -0.21
N TRP A 159 -11.89 -0.06 0.70
CA TRP A 159 -10.50 -0.43 0.37
C TRP A 159 -10.38 -1.54 -0.67
N ASP A 160 -11.21 -2.59 -0.59
CA ASP A 160 -11.15 -3.72 -1.52
C ASP A 160 -11.67 -3.37 -2.93
N GLU A 161 -12.38 -2.24 -3.07
CA GLU A 161 -13.04 -1.80 -4.31
C GLU A 161 -12.39 -0.55 -4.92
N ALA A 162 -11.52 0.13 -4.18
CA ALA A 162 -10.83 1.35 -4.59
C ALA A 162 -9.83 1.13 -5.74
N ALA A 163 -9.55 -0.12 -6.11
CA ALA A 163 -8.74 -0.49 -7.27
C ALA A 163 -9.41 -0.20 -8.61
N ALA A 164 -10.74 -0.23 -8.64
CA ALA A 164 -11.52 -0.17 -9.86
C ALA A 164 -11.78 1.29 -10.22
N GLU A 165 -11.22 1.72 -11.34
CA GLU A 165 -11.77 2.85 -12.12
C GLU A 165 -12.71 2.26 -13.17
N ASP A 166 -13.81 2.97 -13.45
CA ASP A 166 -14.77 2.64 -14.51
C ASP A 166 -14.15 2.78 -15.91
#